data_AF-A0A1H4HWW4-F1
#
_entry.id   AF-A0A1H4HWW4-F1
#
_cell.length_a   1.000
_cell.length_b   1.000
_cell.length_c   1.000
_cell.angle_alpha   90.00
_cell.angle_beta   90.00
_cell.angle_gamma   90.00
#
_symmetry.space_group_name_H-M   'P 1'
#
loop_
_entity.id
_entity.type
_entity.pdbx_description
1 polymer ?
#
loop_
_entity_poly.entity_id
_entity_poly.type
_entity_poly.pdbx_seq_one_letter_code
_entity_poly.pdbx_strand_id
1 'polypeptide(L)'
;MSSSQPIREILGKNLATLMAESEAYGSAPAVERATEKLGLKVGRSTVDRAKAGANPLNVDYVAILARLFKKKPWQLLHPTMGDGTDDAPSIEQALTVLAHALNNLPEERRKQVVERLDTLALAPDSYKVREALVAMLHTDT
;
A
#
# COMPACT_ATOMS: atom_id res chain seq x y z
N MET A 1 -8.51 12.01 12.25
CA MET A 1 -8.17 10.76 12.97
C MET A 1 -8.12 9.62 11.95
N SER A 2 -6.96 9.39 11.31
CA SER A 2 -6.79 8.21 10.44
C SER A 2 -6.56 7.00 11.33
N SER A 3 -7.62 6.22 11.57
CA SER A 3 -7.46 4.89 12.13
C SER A 3 -6.59 4.09 11.16
N SER A 4 -5.42 3.65 11.63
CA SER A 4 -4.53 2.79 10.85
C SER A 4 -5.28 1.48 10.58
N GLN A 5 -6.00 1.40 9.46
CA GLN A 5 -6.74 0.20 9.10
C GLN A 5 -5.73 -0.95 9.00
N PRO A 6 -5.98 -2.08 9.68
CA PRO A 6 -5.06 -3.19 9.63
C PRO A 6 -4.91 -3.65 8.18
N ILE A 7 -3.68 -3.92 7.74
CA ILE A 7 -3.30 -4.24 6.34
C ILE A 7 -4.23 -5.29 5.69
N ARG A 8 -4.78 -6.21 6.50
CA ARG A 8 -5.77 -7.22 6.08
C ARG A 8 -7.10 -6.64 5.57
N GLU A 9 -7.57 -5.54 6.16
CA GLU A 9 -8.79 -4.85 5.73
C GLU A 9 -8.56 -4.09 4.43
N ILE A 10 -7.38 -3.46 4.30
CA ILE A 10 -6.95 -2.81 3.06
C ILE A 10 -6.91 -3.84 1.93
N LEU A 11 -6.24 -4.98 2.16
CA LEU A 11 -6.16 -6.07 1.20
C LEU A 11 -7.54 -6.63 0.84
N GLY A 12 -8.41 -6.86 1.83
CA GLY A 12 -9.76 -7.37 1.58
C GLY A 12 -10.60 -6.42 0.75
N LYS A 13 -10.56 -5.12 1.06
CA LYS A 13 -11.21 -4.06 0.29
C LYS A 13 -10.67 -4.00 -1.13
N ASN A 14 -9.36 -3.98 -1.28
CA ASN A 14 -8.69 -3.89 -2.58
C ASN A 14 -8.98 -5.11 -3.47
N LEU A 15 -8.92 -6.31 -2.89
CA LEU A 15 -9.29 -7.54 -3.58
C LEU A 15 -10.78 -7.53 -3.99
N ALA A 16 -11.68 -7.04 -3.13
CA ALA A 16 -13.09 -6.93 -3.45
C ALA A 16 -13.34 -6.01 -4.66
N THR A 17 -12.64 -4.87 -4.71
CA THR A 17 -12.71 -3.93 -5.84
C THR A 17 -12.17 -4.55 -7.11
N LEU A 18 -10.97 -5.15 -7.08
CA LEU A 18 -10.37 -5.79 -8.26
C LEU A 18 -11.21 -6.94 -8.81
N MET A 19 -11.86 -7.71 -7.93
CA MET A 19 -12.81 -8.73 -8.35
C MET A 19 -14.05 -8.08 -9.00
N ALA A 20 -14.62 -7.04 -8.38
CA ALA A 20 -15.80 -6.37 -8.93
C ALA A 20 -15.55 -5.71 -10.31
N GLU A 21 -14.34 -5.17 -10.52
CA GLU A 21 -13.93 -4.55 -11.80
C GLU A 21 -13.53 -5.57 -12.87
N SER A 22 -13.28 -6.82 -12.47
CA SER A 22 -12.85 -7.87 -13.40
C SER A 22 -14.02 -8.69 -13.92
N GLU A 23 -14.28 -8.59 -15.22
CA GLU A 23 -15.24 -9.46 -15.92
C GLU A 23 -14.85 -10.95 -15.82
N ALA A 24 -13.55 -11.26 -15.73
CA ALA A 24 -13.03 -12.63 -15.71
C ALA A 24 -12.92 -13.22 -14.29
N TYR A 25 -12.72 -12.38 -13.26
CA TYR A 25 -12.36 -12.82 -11.91
C TYR A 25 -13.34 -12.33 -10.82
N GLY A 26 -14.55 -11.94 -11.19
CA GLY A 26 -15.56 -11.40 -10.27
C GLY A 26 -16.12 -12.34 -9.20
N SER A 27 -15.62 -13.57 -9.09
CA SER A 27 -16.03 -14.51 -8.05
C SER A 27 -14.86 -15.36 -7.55
N ALA A 28 -14.92 -15.78 -6.27
CA ALA A 28 -13.89 -16.63 -5.68
C ALA A 28 -13.63 -17.95 -6.44
N PRO A 29 -14.66 -18.64 -6.99
CA PRO A 29 -14.44 -19.79 -7.87
C PRO A 29 -13.77 -19.45 -9.21
N ALA A 30 -13.93 -18.21 -9.71
CA ALA A 30 -13.24 -17.77 -10.93
C ALA A 30 -11.76 -17.49 -10.65
N VAL A 31 -11.46 -16.85 -9.51
CA VAL A 31 -10.08 -16.64 -9.03
C VAL A 31 -9.36 -17.97 -8.81
N GLU A 32 -9.99 -18.93 -8.11
CA GLU A 32 -9.43 -20.27 -7.90
C GLU A 32 -9.05 -20.95 -9.21
N ARG A 33 -9.99 -21.03 -10.17
CA ARG A 33 -9.73 -21.61 -11.50
C ARG A 33 -8.63 -20.90 -12.26
N ALA A 34 -8.54 -19.56 -12.13
CA ALA A 34 -7.51 -18.79 -12.82
C ALA A 34 -6.12 -19.03 -12.21
N THR A 35 -6.02 -19.12 -10.88
CA THR A 35 -4.76 -19.45 -10.21
C THR A 35 -4.32 -20.88 -10.51
N GLU A 36 -5.26 -21.84 -10.56
CA GLU A 36 -4.96 -23.23 -10.89
C GLU A 36 -4.37 -23.36 -12.31
N LYS A 37 -4.90 -22.61 -13.29
CA LYS A 37 -4.33 -22.52 -14.64
C LYS A 37 -2.91 -21.95 -14.68
N LEU A 38 -2.53 -21.16 -13.68
CA LEU A 38 -1.18 -20.62 -13.51
C LEU A 38 -0.25 -21.57 -12.72
N GLY A 39 -0.74 -22.76 -12.34
CA GLY A 39 -0.02 -23.72 -11.49
C GLY A 39 0.03 -23.33 -10.01
N LEU A 40 -0.76 -22.33 -9.61
CA LEU A 40 -0.76 -21.72 -8.29
C LEU A 40 -2.08 -22.08 -7.59
N LYS A 41 -2.07 -22.93 -6.56
CA LYS A 41 -3.31 -23.41 -5.95
C LYS A 41 -3.81 -22.46 -4.86
N VAL A 42 -4.67 -21.51 -5.25
CA VAL A 42 -5.41 -20.66 -4.32
C VAL A 42 -6.85 -21.15 -4.21
N GLY A 43 -7.17 -21.82 -3.09
CA GLY A 43 -8.51 -22.35 -2.88
C GLY A 43 -9.56 -21.26 -2.67
N ARG A 44 -10.79 -21.50 -3.13
CA ARG A 44 -11.94 -20.57 -3.00
C ARG A 44 -12.11 -20.01 -1.59
N SER A 45 -12.08 -20.87 -0.57
CA SER A 45 -12.26 -20.47 0.83
C SER A 45 -11.17 -19.52 1.33
N THR A 46 -10.00 -19.55 0.70
CA THR A 46 -8.90 -18.63 0.99
C THR A 46 -9.19 -17.26 0.38
N VAL A 47 -9.75 -17.22 -0.83
CA VAL A 47 -10.17 -15.98 -1.49
C VAL A 47 -11.30 -15.30 -0.71
N ASP A 48 -12.32 -16.06 -0.31
CA ASP A 48 -13.45 -15.53 0.46
C ASP A 48 -13.00 -14.96 1.82
N ARG A 49 -12.09 -15.66 2.52
CA ARG A 49 -11.51 -15.16 3.78
C ARG A 49 -10.57 -13.96 3.58
N ALA A 50 -9.83 -13.92 2.48
CA ALA A 50 -8.97 -12.78 2.14
C ALA A 50 -9.81 -11.53 1.85
N LYS A 51 -10.89 -11.67 1.09
CA LYS A 51 -11.87 -10.61 0.81
C LYS A 51 -12.51 -10.09 2.10
N ALA A 52 -12.78 -10.96 3.07
CA ALA A 52 -13.30 -10.59 4.39
C ALA A 52 -12.25 -10.01 5.35
N GLY A 53 -10.97 -9.93 4.96
CA GLY A 53 -9.88 -9.47 5.83
C GLY A 53 -9.58 -10.41 7.01
N ALA A 54 -10.03 -11.67 6.95
CA ALA A 54 -10.06 -12.59 8.08
C ALA A 54 -8.86 -13.57 8.14
N ASN A 55 -8.05 -13.66 7.08
CA ASN A 55 -6.99 -14.68 6.98
C ASN A 55 -5.58 -14.09 7.22
N PRO A 56 -4.69 -14.75 7.98
CA PRO A 56 -3.25 -14.49 7.89
C PRO A 56 -2.77 -14.93 6.51
N LEU A 57 -2.53 -13.97 5.63
CA LEU A 57 -2.17 -14.22 4.24
C LEU A 57 -0.65 -14.37 4.16
N ASN A 58 -0.20 -15.50 3.62
CA ASN A 58 1.20 -15.68 3.24
C ASN A 58 1.55 -14.66 2.14
N VAL A 59 2.76 -14.09 2.19
CA VAL A 59 3.30 -13.17 1.18
C VAL A 59 3.20 -13.78 -0.22
N ASP A 60 3.40 -15.10 -0.35
CA ASP A 60 3.25 -15.83 -1.62
C ASP A 60 1.84 -15.68 -2.19
N TYR A 61 0.82 -15.72 -1.34
CA TYR A 61 -0.57 -15.59 -1.75
C TYR A 61 -0.89 -14.20 -2.30
N VAL A 62 -0.38 -13.16 -1.62
CA VAL A 62 -0.50 -11.78 -2.09
C VAL A 62 0.19 -11.62 -3.44
N ALA A 63 1.36 -12.23 -3.63
CA ALA A 63 2.07 -12.20 -4.90
C ALA A 63 1.31 -12.91 -6.03
N ILE A 64 0.67 -14.05 -5.74
CA ILE A 64 -0.15 -14.80 -6.70
C ILE A 64 -1.35 -13.96 -7.14
N LEU A 65 -2.09 -13.37 -6.20
CA LEU A 65 -3.24 -12.51 -6.51
C LEU A 65 -2.81 -11.26 -7.27
N ALA A 66 -1.71 -10.62 -6.84
CA ALA A 66 -1.15 -9.47 -7.53
C ALA A 66 -0.86 -9.80 -9.00
N ARG A 67 -0.19 -10.93 -9.25
CA ARG A 67 0.08 -11.41 -10.61
C ARG A 67 -1.19 -11.67 -11.41
N LEU A 68 -2.21 -12.27 -10.80
CA LEU A 68 -3.49 -12.53 -11.47
C LEU A 68 -4.17 -11.24 -11.94
N PHE A 69 -4.20 -10.21 -11.09
CA PHE A 69 -4.80 -8.91 -11.40
C PHE A 69 -3.84 -7.95 -12.11
N LYS A 70 -2.65 -8.42 -12.53
CA LYS A 70 -1.60 -7.61 -13.16
C LYS A 70 -1.23 -6.37 -12.32
N LYS A 71 -1.14 -6.55 -11.00
CA LYS A 71 -0.70 -5.56 -10.02
C LYS A 71 0.59 -6.00 -9.34
N LYS A 72 1.27 -5.06 -8.69
CA LYS A 72 2.39 -5.35 -7.79
C LYS A 72 1.85 -5.71 -6.39
N PRO A 73 2.51 -6.59 -5.62
CA PRO A 73 2.02 -7.03 -4.31
C PRO A 73 1.76 -5.88 -3.34
N TRP A 74 2.59 -4.84 -3.35
CA TRP A 74 2.41 -3.66 -2.49
C TRP A 74 1.14 -2.85 -2.83
N GLN A 75 0.69 -2.85 -4.09
CA GLN A 75 -0.53 -2.13 -4.49
C GLN A 75 -1.78 -2.75 -3.88
N LEU A 76 -1.76 -4.06 -3.61
CA LEU A 76 -2.84 -4.75 -2.90
C LEU A 76 -2.87 -4.40 -1.41
N LEU A 77 -1.72 -4.02 -0.82
CA LEU A 77 -1.56 -3.72 0.60
C LEU A 77 -1.65 -2.21 0.91
N HIS A 78 -1.74 -1.36 -0.11
CA HIS A 78 -1.76 0.08 0.04
C HIS A 78 -3.20 0.62 0.15
N PRO A 79 -3.49 1.59 1.04
CA PRO A 79 -4.84 2.13 1.26
C PRO A 79 -5.50 2.70 -0.01
N THR A 80 -4.67 3.25 -0.90
CA THR A 80 -5.04 3.57 -2.27
C THR A 80 -4.44 2.49 -3.17
N MET A 81 -5.27 1.67 -3.82
CA MET A 81 -4.81 0.86 -4.95
C MET A 81 -4.25 1.84 -5.96
N GLY A 82 -2.92 1.95 -6.04
CA GLY A 82 -2.23 2.93 -6.86
C GLY A 82 -2.93 3.08 -8.21
N ASP A 83 -3.30 4.32 -8.50
CA ASP A 83 -4.09 4.81 -9.62
C ASP A 83 -3.31 4.61 -10.92
N GLY A 84 -3.21 3.35 -11.34
CA GLY A 84 -2.78 2.91 -12.67
C GLY A 84 -1.38 3.32 -13.12
N THR A 85 -0.65 4.12 -12.34
CA THR A 85 0.72 4.52 -12.63
C THR A 85 1.63 3.37 -12.20
N ASP A 86 2.33 2.81 -13.18
CA ASP A 86 3.22 1.65 -13.03
C ASP A 86 4.44 1.97 -12.13
N ASP A 87 4.60 3.23 -11.76
CA ASP A 87 5.69 3.73 -10.95
C ASP A 87 5.26 3.86 -9.50
N ALA A 88 6.07 3.34 -8.58
CA ALA A 88 6.17 3.98 -7.27
C ALA A 88 6.34 5.49 -7.52
N PRO A 89 5.73 6.40 -6.73
CA PRO A 89 5.84 7.84 -7.00
C PRO A 89 7.28 8.14 -7.35
N SER A 90 7.52 8.66 -8.56
CA SER A 90 8.89 8.85 -9.03
C SER A 90 9.61 9.69 -7.97
N ILE A 91 10.89 9.47 -7.75
CA ILE A 91 11.63 10.23 -6.73
C ILE A 91 11.38 11.74 -6.93
N GLU A 92 11.25 12.19 -8.18
CA GLU A 92 10.87 13.56 -8.53
C GLU A 92 9.46 13.96 -8.06
N GLN A 93 8.44 13.11 -8.23
CA GLN A 93 7.10 13.38 -7.72
C GLN A 93 7.06 13.41 -6.19
N ALA A 94 7.74 12.48 -5.53
CA ALA A 94 7.86 12.45 -4.07
C ALA A 94 8.59 13.70 -3.54
N LEU A 95 9.68 14.12 -4.22
CA LEU A 95 10.40 15.34 -3.92
C LEU A 95 9.57 16.60 -4.19
N THR A 96 8.73 16.60 -5.22
CA THR A 96 7.84 17.72 -5.55
C THR A 96 6.76 17.90 -4.48
N VAL A 97 6.14 16.81 -4.05
CA VAL A 97 5.16 16.82 -2.95
C VAL A 97 5.82 17.25 -1.64
N LEU A 98 7.03 16.75 -1.35
CA LEU A 98 7.79 17.15 -0.17
C LEU A 98 8.18 18.63 -0.21
N ALA A 99 8.65 19.13 -1.35
CA ALA A 99 9.00 20.54 -1.53
C ALA A 99 7.78 21.45 -1.35
N HIS A 100 6.62 21.03 -1.86
CA HIS A 100 5.37 21.77 -1.66
C HIS A 100 4.94 21.79 -0.18
N ALA A 101 4.98 20.63 0.49
CA ALA A 101 4.68 20.52 1.92
C ALA A 101 5.63 21.36 2.78
N LEU A 102 6.93 21.37 2.46
CA LEU A 102 7.93 22.18 3.15
C LEU A 102 7.69 23.68 2.95
N ASN A 103 7.33 24.11 1.74
CA ASN A 103 7.09 25.52 1.45
C ASN A 103 5.88 26.10 2.22
N ASN A 104 4.91 25.26 2.57
CA ASN A 104 3.73 25.65 3.35
C ASN A 104 3.97 25.64 4.87
N LEU A 105 5.13 25.16 5.34
CA LEU A 105 5.45 25.12 6.77
C LEU A 105 6.13 26.42 7.25
N PRO A 106 5.87 26.85 8.51
CA PRO A 106 6.61 27.92 9.16
C PRO A 106 8.12 27.64 9.19
N GLU A 107 8.95 28.70 9.15
CA GLU A 107 10.42 28.58 9.07
C GLU A 107 11.02 27.72 10.18
N GLU A 108 10.50 27.83 11.41
CA GLU A 108 10.91 27.04 12.56
C GLU A 108 10.61 25.54 12.39
N ARG A 109 9.48 25.19 11.76
CA ARG A 109 9.16 23.79 11.44
C ARG A 109 10.00 23.25 10.29
N ARG A 110 10.31 24.09 9.28
CA ARG A 110 11.22 23.69 8.18
C ARG A 110 12.60 23.30 8.71
N LYS A 111 13.17 24.09 9.63
CA LYS A 111 14.46 23.79 10.27
C LYS A 111 14.45 22.44 10.99
N GLN A 112 13.38 22.15 11.73
CA GLN A 112 13.21 20.88 12.42
C GLN A 112 13.08 19.68 11.47
N VAL A 113 12.40 19.86 10.34
CA VAL A 113 12.28 18.80 9.32
C VAL A 113 13.64 18.52 8.65
N VAL A 114 14.43 19.55 8.34
CA VAL A 114 15.79 19.40 7.78
C VAL A 114 16.69 18.62 8.75
N GLU A 115 16.73 19.01 10.03
CA GLU A 115 17.54 18.34 11.05
C GLU A 115 17.17 16.85 11.21
N ARG A 116 15.88 16.54 11.11
CA ARG A 116 15.38 15.16 11.19
C ARG A 116 15.67 14.37 9.91
N LEU A 117 15.63 14.99 8.74
CA LEU A 117 16.06 14.37 7.48
C LEU A 117 17.56 14.07 7.49
N ASP A 118 18.38 14.96 8.02
CA ASP A 118 19.83 14.73 8.21
C ASP A 118 20.08 13.57 9.19
N THR A 119 19.31 13.51 10.27
CA THR A 119 19.36 12.39 11.23
C THR A 119 18.93 11.07 10.57
N LEU A 120 17.95 11.11 9.68
CA LEU A 120 17.48 9.93 8.95
C LEU A 120 18.49 9.47 7.89
N ALA A 121 19.22 10.40 7.26
CA ALA A 121 20.28 10.09 6.31
C ALA A 121 21.45 9.36 6.99
N LEU A 122 21.71 9.68 8.26
CA LEU A 122 22.73 9.02 9.09
C LEU A 122 22.26 7.69 9.70
N ALA A 123 20.95 7.54 9.94
CA ALA A 123 20.35 6.35 10.55
C ALA A 123 19.02 5.94 9.86
N PRO A 124 19.09 5.34 8.66
CA PRO A 124 17.92 5.08 7.80
C PRO A 124 16.89 4.10 8.41
N ASP A 125 17.32 3.23 9.31
CA ASP A 125 16.47 2.22 9.99
C ASP A 125 15.78 2.74 11.25
N SER A 126 15.99 4.02 11.60
CA SER A 126 15.39 4.61 12.80
C SER A 126 13.90 4.87 12.61
N TYR A 127 13.09 3.88 12.98
CA TYR A 127 11.62 3.93 12.97
C TYR A 127 11.07 5.16 13.71
N LYS A 128 11.69 5.54 14.84
CA LYS A 128 11.30 6.70 15.64
C LYS A 128 11.50 8.03 14.90
N VAL A 129 12.53 8.14 14.06
CA VAL A 129 12.80 9.36 13.28
C VAL A 129 11.83 9.43 12.09
N ARG A 130 11.47 8.29 11.49
CA ARG A 130 10.43 8.22 10.45
C ARG A 130 9.05 8.62 10.98
N GLU A 131 8.62 8.08 12.12
CA GLU A 131 7.33 8.44 12.72
C GLU A 131 7.25 9.94 13.08
N ALA A 132 8.34 10.50 13.63
CA ALA A 132 8.39 11.92 13.96
C ALA A 132 8.30 12.82 12.71
N LEU A 133 8.97 12.46 11.61
CA LEU A 133 8.89 13.15 10.32
C LEU A 133 7.48 13.10 9.73
N VAL A 134 6.85 11.93 9.75
CA VAL A 134 5.47 11.73 9.28
C VAL A 134 4.50 12.59 10.10
N ALA A 135 4.63 12.60 11.44
CA ALA A 135 3.77 13.41 12.30
C ALA A 135 3.90 14.92 12.03
N MET A 136 5.11 15.41 11.74
CA MET A 136 5.35 16.82 11.39
C MET A 136 4.80 17.20 10.01
N LEU A 137 4.81 16.27 9.06
CA LEU A 137 4.30 16.48 7.70
C LEU A 137 2.77 16.29 7.58
N HIS A 138 2.14 15.62 8.54
CA HIS A 138 0.67 15.38 8.58
C HIS A 138 -0.10 16.31 9.50
N THR A 139 0.55 17.25 10.21
CA THR A 139 -0.15 18.22 11.05
C THR A 139 -0.44 19.52 10.28
N ASP A 140 -1.73 19.67 9.96
CA ASP A 140 -2.48 20.87 9.53
C ASP A 140 -2.42 21.27 8.04
N THR A 141 -3.26 20.62 7.23
CA THR A 141 -4.31 21.35 6.46
C THR A 141 -5.58 21.41 7.29
#